data_AF-A0A1B8FPQ5-F1
#
_entry.id   AF-A0A1B8FPQ5-F1
#
_cell.length_a   1.000
_cell.length_b   1.000
_cell.length_c   1.000
_cell.angle_alpha   90.00
_cell.angle_beta   90.00
_cell.angle_gamma   90.00
#
_symmetry.space_group_name_H-M   'P 1'
#
loop_
_entity.id
_entity.type
_entity.pdbx_description
1 polymer ?
#
loop_
_entity_poly.entity_id
_entity_poly.type
_entity_poly.pdbx_seq_one_letter_code
_entity_poly.pdbx_strand_id
1 'polypeptide(L)'
;MAPDRIDQNVYEDQLKDIIQDLYELMVQTTSYGNVGQGVSSKDVLQNTVAHLHASLTQLHASASSPSATPIRVPPELIQYVDAGRNPDIYTREFVELARRGNQLMKGKKQAFGSFRDILAREMASALPEVKGDVENVVRETGGEVGKLYEPAAGEAGEA
;
A
#
# COMPACT_ATOMS: atom_id res chain seq x y z
N MET A 1 5.35 -18.92 -9.31
CA MET A 1 4.41 -18.88 -10.45
C MET A 1 3.48 -17.72 -10.15
N ALA A 2 3.65 -16.58 -10.82
CA ALA A 2 2.75 -15.45 -10.63
C ALA A 2 1.35 -15.89 -11.07
N PRO A 3 0.28 -15.57 -10.31
CA PRO A 3 -1.06 -15.92 -10.72
C PRO A 3 -1.32 -15.32 -12.10
N ASP A 4 -1.97 -16.12 -12.96
CA ASP A 4 -2.33 -15.75 -14.32
C ASP A 4 -2.85 -14.31 -14.36
N ARG A 5 -2.19 -13.47 -15.17
CA ARG A 5 -2.70 -12.14 -15.52
C ARG A 5 -3.98 -12.36 -16.31
N ILE A 6 -5.11 -12.56 -15.63
CA ILE A 6 -6.41 -12.43 -16.29
C ILE A 6 -6.50 -10.98 -16.78
N ASP A 7 -6.33 -10.84 -18.09
CA ASP A 7 -6.48 -9.71 -18.99
C ASP A 7 -6.89 -8.36 -18.38
N GLN A 8 -6.00 -7.77 -17.57
CA GLN A 8 -6.11 -6.38 -17.13
C GLN A 8 -6.28 -5.43 -18.33
N ASN A 9 -5.69 -5.81 -19.46
CA ASN A 9 -5.82 -5.14 -20.75
C ASN A 9 -7.27 -5.15 -21.29
N VAL A 10 -8.04 -6.23 -21.09
CA VAL A 10 -9.44 -6.29 -21.57
C VAL A 10 -10.31 -5.30 -20.80
N TYR A 11 -10.11 -5.16 -19.49
CA TYR A 11 -10.82 -4.14 -18.70
C TYR A 11 -10.39 -2.72 -19.08
N GLU A 12 -9.11 -2.52 -19.37
CA GLU A 12 -8.59 -1.23 -19.82
C GLU A 12 -9.17 -0.83 -21.18
N ASP A 13 -9.23 -1.76 -22.12
CA ASP A 13 -9.80 -1.54 -23.45
C ASP A 13 -11.31 -1.27 -23.36
N GLN A 14 -12.05 -2.06 -22.58
CA GLN A 14 -13.48 -1.79 -22.31
C GLN A 14 -13.71 -0.40 -21.69
N LEU A 15 -12.85 0.03 -20.76
CA LEU A 15 -12.93 1.38 -20.17
C LEU A 15 -12.64 2.48 -21.19
N LYS A 16 -11.65 2.28 -22.07
CA LYS A 16 -11.35 3.22 -23.17
C LYS A 16 -12.53 3.34 -24.13
N ASP A 17 -13.16 2.23 -24.50
CA ASP A 17 -14.32 2.21 -25.39
C ASP A 17 -15.50 2.98 -24.77
N ILE A 18 -15.76 2.80 -23.46
CA ILE A 18 -16.81 3.54 -22.74
C ILE A 18 -16.51 5.05 -22.69
N ILE A 19 -15.25 5.43 -22.47
CA ILE A 19 -14.84 6.86 -22.48
C ILE A 19 -15.04 7.45 -23.88
N GLN A 20 -14.71 6.68 -24.92
CA GLN A 20 -14.91 7.07 -26.31
C GLN A 20 -16.40 7.25 -26.63
N ASP A 21 -17.26 6.33 -26.19
CA ASP A 21 -18.72 6.41 -26.33
C ASP A 21 -19.27 7.69 -25.66
N LEU A 22 -18.78 8.03 -24.47
CA LEU A 22 -19.17 9.25 -23.75
C LEU A 22 -18.73 10.53 -24.49
N TYR A 23 -17.53 10.53 -25.07
CA TYR A 23 -17.04 11.65 -25.86
C TYR A 23 -17.86 11.82 -27.14
N GLU A 24 -18.14 10.73 -27.84
CA GLU A 24 -18.96 10.75 -29.05
C GLU A 24 -20.38 11.27 -28.75
N LEU A 25 -21.00 10.79 -27.67
CA LEU A 25 -22.31 11.27 -27.21
C LEU A 25 -22.31 12.78 -26.93
N MET A 26 -21.25 13.31 -26.30
CA MET A 26 -21.09 14.75 -26.06
C MET A 26 -21.06 15.54 -27.38
N VAL A 27 -20.28 15.09 -28.36
CA VAL A 27 -20.15 15.74 -29.67
C VAL A 27 -21.45 15.68 -30.47
N GLN A 28 -22.10 14.51 -30.50
CA GLN A 28 -23.38 14.32 -31.19
C GLN A 28 -24.50 15.16 -30.57
N THR A 29 -24.53 15.28 -29.24
CA THR A 29 -25.51 16.13 -28.54
C THR A 29 -25.27 17.61 -28.83
N THR A 30 -24.02 18.04 -28.91
CA THR A 30 -23.67 19.44 -29.21
C THR A 30 -23.98 19.82 -30.67
N SER A 31 -23.83 18.89 -31.60
CA SER A 31 -24.12 19.07 -33.03
C SER A 31 -25.54 18.68 -33.44
N TYR A 32 -26.39 18.34 -32.46
CA TYR A 32 -27.74 17.84 -32.69
C TYR A 32 -28.58 18.83 -33.51
N GLY A 33 -29.08 18.38 -34.65
CA GLY A 33 -29.93 19.18 -35.54
C GLY A 33 -29.20 20.20 -36.43
N ASN A 34 -27.87 20.35 -36.30
CA ASN A 34 -27.07 21.23 -37.17
C ASN A 34 -26.65 20.58 -38.50
N VAL A 35 -26.76 19.24 -38.61
CA VAL A 35 -26.46 18.51 -39.84
C VAL A 35 -27.73 18.44 -40.69
N GLY A 36 -27.68 19.09 -41.87
CA GLY A 36 -28.77 19.15 -42.82
C GLY A 36 -29.40 17.78 -43.12
N GLN A 37 -30.72 17.81 -43.31
CA GLN A 37 -31.64 16.72 -43.65
C GLN A 37 -30.98 15.51 -44.35
N GLY A 38 -30.95 14.34 -43.72
CA GLY A 38 -30.64 13.10 -44.42
C GLY A 38 -30.48 11.86 -43.54
N VAL A 39 -29.77 11.98 -42.42
CA VAL A 39 -29.67 10.92 -41.40
C VAL A 39 -30.23 11.50 -40.12
N SER A 40 -31.25 10.87 -39.53
CA SER A 40 -31.86 11.44 -38.34
C SER A 40 -30.80 11.41 -37.23
N SER A 41 -30.31 12.59 -36.84
CA SER A 41 -29.36 12.78 -35.73
C SER A 41 -29.87 12.10 -34.44
N LYS A 42 -31.19 11.85 -34.38
CA LYS A 42 -31.88 11.02 -33.40
C LYS A 42 -31.49 9.53 -33.45
N ASP A 43 -31.49 8.88 -34.62
CA ASP A 43 -31.19 7.44 -34.73
C ASP A 43 -29.73 7.16 -34.35
N VAL A 44 -28.82 8.04 -34.74
CA VAL A 44 -27.39 7.95 -34.37
C VAL A 44 -27.23 8.05 -32.86
N LEU A 45 -27.84 9.06 -32.24
CA LEU A 45 -27.78 9.24 -30.79
C LEU A 45 -28.41 8.05 -30.03
N GLN A 46 -29.53 7.52 -30.52
CA GLN A 46 -30.16 6.33 -29.92
C GLN A 46 -29.25 5.11 -29.98
N ASN A 47 -28.55 4.90 -31.09
CA ASN A 47 -27.59 3.81 -31.23
C ASN A 47 -26.39 3.99 -30.30
N THR A 48 -25.82 5.20 -30.18
CA THR A 48 -24.70 5.48 -29.27
C THR A 48 -25.10 5.27 -27.80
N VAL A 49 -26.31 5.69 -27.38
CA VAL A 49 -26.82 5.43 -26.02
C VAL A 49 -27.00 3.93 -25.78
N ALA A 50 -27.53 3.19 -26.75
CA ALA A 50 -27.70 1.74 -26.63
C ALA A 50 -26.34 1.02 -26.54
N HIS A 51 -25.35 1.48 -27.31
CA HIS A 51 -23.98 0.97 -27.26
C HIS A 51 -23.34 1.21 -25.89
N LEU A 52 -23.38 2.44 -25.39
CA LEU A 52 -22.86 2.81 -24.07
C LEU A 52 -23.47 1.93 -22.96
N HIS A 53 -24.78 1.71 -23.00
CA HIS A 53 -25.48 0.86 -22.05
C HIS A 53 -24.99 -0.61 -22.12
N ALA A 54 -24.82 -1.15 -23.33
CA ALA A 54 -24.30 -2.49 -23.53
C ALA A 54 -22.86 -2.62 -22.99
N SER A 55 -21.98 -1.65 -23.31
CA SER A 55 -20.59 -1.60 -22.84
C SER A 55 -20.50 -1.56 -21.31
N LEU A 56 -21.29 -0.70 -20.64
CA LEU A 56 -21.33 -0.61 -19.17
C LEU A 56 -21.83 -1.91 -18.52
N THR A 57 -22.86 -2.52 -19.09
CA THR A 57 -23.42 -3.79 -18.59
C THR A 57 -22.42 -4.92 -18.75
N GLN A 58 -21.72 -4.96 -19.88
CA GLN A 58 -20.67 -5.94 -20.16
C GLN A 58 -19.50 -5.78 -19.18
N LEU A 59 -19.01 -4.55 -18.95
CA LEU A 59 -17.95 -4.28 -17.99
C LEU A 59 -18.35 -4.73 -16.58
N HIS A 60 -19.57 -4.42 -16.14
CA HIS A 60 -20.07 -4.86 -14.83
C HIS A 60 -20.13 -6.39 -14.72
N ALA A 61 -20.61 -7.08 -15.76
CA ALA A 61 -20.67 -8.54 -15.79
C ALA A 61 -19.28 -9.18 -15.75
N SER A 62 -18.32 -8.63 -16.50
CA SER A 62 -16.92 -9.07 -16.50
C SER A 62 -16.27 -8.85 -15.13
N ALA A 63 -16.42 -7.66 -14.54
CA ALA A 63 -15.82 -7.32 -13.24
C ALA A 63 -16.44 -8.07 -12.06
N SER A 64 -17.73 -8.43 -12.15
CA SER A 64 -18.45 -9.19 -11.11
C SER A 64 -18.32 -10.70 -11.27
N SER A 65 -17.62 -11.18 -12.31
CA SER A 65 -17.46 -12.60 -12.56
C SER A 65 -16.71 -13.29 -11.41
N PRO A 66 -17.13 -14.48 -10.94
CA PRO A 66 -16.37 -15.28 -9.97
C PRO A 66 -14.97 -15.68 -10.47
N SER A 67 -14.75 -15.67 -11.79
CA SER A 67 -13.43 -15.90 -12.40
C SER A 67 -12.54 -14.67 -12.41
N ALA A 68 -13.08 -13.48 -12.13
CA ALA A 68 -12.28 -12.26 -12.00
C ALA A 68 -11.44 -12.35 -10.72
N THR A 69 -10.17 -11.99 -10.84
CA THR A 69 -9.27 -11.92 -9.69
C THR A 69 -9.76 -10.81 -8.74
N PRO A 70 -10.05 -11.12 -7.47
CA PRO A 70 -10.52 -10.11 -6.53
C PRO A 70 -9.38 -9.12 -6.21
N ILE A 71 -9.42 -7.95 -6.83
CA ILE A 71 -8.52 -6.85 -6.51
C ILE A 71 -9.04 -6.16 -5.24
N ARG A 72 -8.25 -6.18 -4.17
CA ARG A 72 -8.55 -5.42 -2.95
C ARG A 72 -7.88 -4.05 -3.03
N VAL A 73 -8.69 -3.01 -3.10
CA VAL A 73 -8.22 -1.63 -3.10
C VAL A 73 -8.44 -1.02 -1.72
N PRO A 74 -7.38 -0.51 -1.05
CA PRO A 74 -7.51 0.30 0.16
C PRO A 74 -8.49 1.47 -0.01
N PRO A 75 -9.40 1.73 0.95
CA PRO A 75 -10.33 2.86 0.87
C PRO A 75 -9.64 4.22 0.72
N GLU A 76 -8.44 4.38 1.26
CA GLU A 76 -7.64 5.59 1.17
C GLU A 76 -7.18 5.85 -0.28
N LEU A 77 -6.92 4.79 -1.06
CA LEU A 77 -6.57 4.93 -2.48
C LEU A 77 -7.75 5.43 -3.31
N ILE A 78 -8.98 5.05 -2.96
CA ILE A 78 -10.19 5.56 -3.62
C ILE A 78 -10.29 7.08 -3.43
N GLN A 79 -10.03 7.58 -2.22
CA GLN A 79 -10.02 9.02 -1.93
C GLN A 79 -8.97 9.79 -2.73
N TYR A 80 -7.80 9.19 -3.02
CA TYR A 80 -6.79 9.82 -3.86
C TYR A 80 -7.30 10.01 -5.29
N VAL A 81 -7.94 8.97 -5.86
CA VAL A 81 -8.53 9.03 -7.20
C VAL A 81 -9.69 10.02 -7.26
N ASP A 82 -10.59 10.00 -6.28
CA ASP A 82 -11.73 10.93 -6.20
C ASP A 82 -11.30 12.40 -6.11
N ALA A 83 -10.18 12.66 -5.43
CA ALA A 83 -9.58 13.99 -5.33
C ALA A 83 -8.71 14.38 -6.56
N GLY A 84 -8.61 13.51 -7.57
CA GLY A 84 -7.76 13.72 -8.76
C GLY A 84 -6.26 13.67 -8.47
N ARG A 85 -5.84 13.06 -7.34
CA ARG A 85 -4.43 12.88 -6.96
C ARG A 85 -3.88 11.58 -7.54
N ASN A 86 -2.59 11.57 -7.89
CA ASN A 86 -1.94 10.35 -8.37
C ASN A 86 -1.94 9.24 -7.28
N PRO A 87 -2.56 8.07 -7.51
CA PRO A 87 -2.61 6.96 -6.56
C PRO A 87 -1.22 6.39 -6.21
N ASP A 88 -0.21 6.56 -7.07
CA ASP A 88 1.18 6.12 -6.79
C ASP A 88 1.81 6.86 -5.60
N ILE A 89 1.27 8.03 -5.25
CA ILE A 89 1.76 8.76 -4.09
C ILE A 89 1.39 8.02 -2.79
N TYR A 90 0.19 7.43 -2.71
CA TYR A 90 -0.20 6.64 -1.54
C TYR A 90 0.70 5.42 -1.36
N THR A 91 0.99 4.69 -2.44
CA THR A 91 1.84 3.49 -2.36
C THR A 91 3.26 3.87 -1.95
N ARG A 92 3.79 4.98 -2.47
CA ARG A 92 5.06 5.55 -2.03
C ARG A 92 5.05 5.93 -0.55
N GLU A 93 4.06 6.70 -0.11
CA GLU A 93 3.91 7.13 1.30
C GLU A 93 3.80 5.93 2.24
N PHE A 94 3.10 4.86 1.82
CA PHE A 94 2.99 3.62 2.59
C PHE A 94 4.35 2.93 2.78
N VAL A 95 5.14 2.81 1.71
CA VAL A 95 6.50 2.23 1.78
C VAL A 95 7.41 3.09 2.65
N GLU A 96 7.35 4.42 2.50
CA GLU A 96 8.11 5.36 3.32
C GLU A 96 7.75 5.25 4.81
N LEU A 97 6.45 5.13 5.13
CA LEU A 97 5.94 4.94 6.48
C LEU A 97 6.40 3.61 7.07
N ALA A 98 6.28 2.51 6.32
CA ALA A 98 6.72 1.18 6.75
C ALA A 98 8.22 1.17 7.05
N ARG A 99 9.04 1.79 6.18
CA ARG A 99 10.48 1.92 6.39
C ARG A 99 10.79 2.73 7.66
N ARG A 100 10.15 3.89 7.84
CA ARG A 100 10.32 4.74 9.03
C ARG A 100 9.92 3.99 10.30
N GLY A 101 8.78 3.29 10.28
CA GLY A 101 8.31 2.47 11.38
C GLY A 101 9.30 1.36 11.75
N ASN A 102 9.82 0.64 10.76
CA ASN A 102 10.81 -0.42 10.99
C ASN A 102 12.11 0.12 11.60
N GLN A 103 12.63 1.24 11.09
CA GLN A 103 13.82 1.90 11.64
C GLN A 103 13.59 2.37 13.09
N LEU A 104 12.43 2.98 13.35
CA LEU A 104 12.07 3.42 14.70
C LEU A 104 11.98 2.24 15.67
N MET A 105 11.33 1.14 15.28
CA MET A 105 11.24 -0.06 16.10
C MET A 105 12.60 -0.70 16.35
N LYS A 106 13.46 -0.77 15.32
CA LYS A 106 14.84 -1.24 15.47
C LYS A 106 15.62 -0.37 16.46
N GLY A 107 15.53 0.95 16.36
CA GLY A 107 16.19 1.88 17.28
C GLY A 107 15.68 1.73 18.72
N LYS A 108 14.36 1.63 18.92
CA LYS A 108 13.78 1.36 20.23
C LYS A 108 14.28 0.03 20.82
N LYS A 109 14.27 -1.04 20.03
CA LYS A 109 14.76 -2.36 20.46
C LYS A 109 16.24 -2.29 20.88
N GLN A 110 17.07 -1.57 20.12
CA GLN A 110 18.48 -1.37 20.47
C GLN A 110 18.64 -0.57 21.77
N ALA A 111 17.92 0.55 21.91
CA ALA A 111 17.98 1.38 23.11
C ALA A 111 17.53 0.62 24.38
N PHE A 112 16.41 -0.13 24.30
CA PHE A 112 15.97 -0.97 25.40
C PHE A 112 16.94 -2.11 25.70
N GLY A 113 17.56 -2.70 24.68
CA GLY A 113 18.63 -3.68 24.84
C GLY A 113 19.83 -3.11 25.60
N SER A 114 20.33 -1.94 25.19
CA SER A 114 21.43 -1.25 25.89
C SER A 114 21.06 -0.86 27.32
N PHE A 115 19.85 -0.36 27.54
CA PHE A 115 19.38 -0.03 28.89
C PHE A 115 19.31 -1.26 29.79
N ARG A 116 18.78 -2.38 29.28
CA ARG A 116 18.77 -3.67 29.99
C ARG A 116 20.19 -4.07 30.38
N ASP A 117 21.14 -4.02 29.45
CA ASP A 117 22.51 -4.49 29.68
C ASP A 117 23.25 -3.62 30.71
N ILE A 118 23.08 -2.29 30.66
CA ILE A 118 23.63 -1.38 31.66
C ILE A 118 23.01 -1.65 33.04
N LEU A 119 21.68 -1.71 33.12
CA LEU A 119 20.99 -1.94 34.39
C LEU A 119 21.37 -3.29 35.01
N ALA A 120 21.46 -4.34 34.19
CA ALA A 120 21.87 -5.67 34.63
C ALA A 120 23.30 -5.68 35.19
N ARG A 121 24.24 -4.97 34.55
CA ARG A 121 25.61 -4.83 35.05
C ARG A 121 25.65 -4.14 36.41
N GLU A 122 24.98 -2.99 36.54
CA GLU A 122 24.94 -2.24 37.79
C GLU A 122 24.28 -3.05 38.91
N MET A 123 23.18 -3.76 38.62
CA MET A 123 22.52 -4.64 39.58
C MET A 123 23.40 -5.81 40.01
N ALA A 124 24.09 -6.46 39.07
CA ALA A 124 25.00 -7.57 39.37
C ALA A 124 26.23 -7.13 40.19
N SER A 125 26.65 -5.87 40.04
CA SER A 125 27.75 -5.28 40.81
C SER A 125 27.31 -4.86 42.22
N ALA A 126 26.16 -4.18 42.32
CA ALA A 126 25.65 -3.65 43.58
C ALA A 126 24.99 -4.71 44.49
N LEU A 127 24.44 -5.78 43.90
CA LEU A 127 23.71 -6.84 44.60
C LEU A 127 24.21 -8.23 44.14
N PRO A 128 25.36 -8.71 44.66
CA PRO A 128 25.96 -9.98 44.24
C PRO A 128 25.06 -11.20 44.47
N GLU A 129 24.16 -11.14 45.45
CA GLU A 129 23.25 -12.23 45.81
C GLU A 129 22.18 -12.53 44.75
N VAL A 130 21.80 -11.54 43.93
CA VAL A 130 20.80 -11.71 42.85
C VAL A 130 21.43 -11.81 41.47
N LYS A 131 22.77 -11.85 41.39
CA LYS A 131 23.51 -11.88 40.12
C LYS A 131 23.04 -13.00 39.18
N GLY A 132 22.84 -14.22 39.72
CA GLY A 132 22.37 -15.35 38.92
C GLY A 132 20.98 -15.14 38.31
N ASP A 133 20.07 -14.50 39.06
CA ASP A 133 18.73 -14.17 38.59
C ASP A 133 18.76 -13.08 37.51
N VAL A 134 19.60 -12.05 37.70
CA VAL A 134 19.80 -10.97 36.71
C VAL A 134 20.36 -11.54 35.40
N GLU A 135 21.36 -12.41 35.46
CA GLU A 135 21.91 -13.08 34.27
C GLU A 135 20.85 -13.94 33.56
N ASN A 136 19.96 -14.58 34.33
CA ASN A 136 18.87 -15.34 33.76
C ASN A 136 17.88 -14.45 33.01
N VAL A 137 17.45 -13.33 33.61
CA VAL A 137 16.56 -12.35 32.96
C VAL A 137 17.19 -11.78 31.69
N VAL A 138 18.48 -11.49 31.69
CA VAL A 138 19.19 -11.00 30.48
C VAL A 138 19.13 -12.05 29.37
N ARG A 139 19.35 -13.32 29.68
CA ARG A 139 19.27 -14.42 28.69
C ARG A 139 17.87 -14.56 28.12
N GLU A 140 16.86 -14.61 28.97
CA GLU A 140 15.45 -14.79 28.58
C GLU A 140 14.91 -13.60 27.77
N THR A 141 15.44 -12.41 27.98
CA THR A 141 15.08 -11.20 27.22
C THR A 141 15.93 -11.00 25.95
N GLY A 142 16.70 -12.02 25.54
CA GLY A 142 17.49 -12.02 24.30
C GLY A 142 18.78 -11.19 24.38
N GLY A 143 19.35 -11.05 25.58
CA GLY A 143 20.65 -10.43 25.83
C GLY A 143 21.76 -11.46 25.99
N GLU A 144 23.00 -10.99 25.88
CA GLU A 144 24.18 -11.84 26.01
C GLU A 144 24.86 -11.57 27.35
N VAL A 145 24.80 -12.55 28.25
CA VAL A 145 25.38 -12.44 29.60
C VAL A 145 26.88 -12.16 29.56
N GLY A 146 27.60 -12.70 28.57
CA GLY A 146 29.04 -12.45 28.40
C GLY A 146 29.39 -10.96 28.23
N LYS A 147 28.53 -10.18 27.56
CA LYS A 147 28.74 -8.74 27.29
C LYS A 147 28.54 -7.86 28.52
N LEU A 148 27.94 -8.38 29.60
CA LEU A 148 27.77 -7.61 30.84
C LEU A 148 29.11 -7.31 31.51
N TYR A 149 30.09 -8.21 31.36
CA TYR A 149 31.37 -8.16 32.06
C TYR A 149 32.55 -7.81 31.16
N GLU A 150 32.31 -7.58 29.87
CA GLU A 150 33.32 -7.01 28.98
C GLU A 150 33.62 -5.57 29.42
N PRO A 151 34.91 -5.18 29.51
CA PRO A 151 35.26 -3.80 29.81
C PRO A 151 34.67 -2.89 28.73
N ALA A 152 34.04 -1.79 29.15
CA ALA A 152 33.46 -0.84 28.22
C ALA A 152 34.56 -0.33 27.28
N ALA A 153 34.29 -0.31 25.97
CA ALA A 153 35.24 0.11 24.93
C ALA A 153 35.69 1.60 25.01
N GLY A 154 35.46 2.27 26.14
CA GLY A 154 35.87 3.65 26.43
C GLY A 154 36.78 3.82 27.66
N GLU A 155 37.15 2.76 28.39
CA GLU A 155 37.98 2.88 29.60
C GLU A 155 39.48 2.55 29.37
N ALA A 156 39.87 2.10 28.18
CA ALA A 156 41.26 1.73 27.87
C ALA A 156 42.14 2.89 27.35
N GLY A 157 41.76 4.15 27.63
CA GLY A 157 42.31 5.34 26.97
C GLY A 157 42.84 6.44 27.88
N GLU A 158 43.15 6.17 29.15
CA GLU A 158 43.85 7.13 30.02
C GLU A 158 44.76 6.39 31.01
N ALA A 159 46.02 6.22 30.63
CA ALA A 159 47.15 5.97 31.51
C ALA A 159 48.42 6.55 30.89
#